data_AF-A0A318JZ53-F1
#
_entry.id   AF-A0A318JZ53-F1
#
_cell.length_a   1.000
_cell.length_b   1.000
_cell.length_c   1.000
_cell.angle_alpha   90.00
_cell.angle_beta   90.00
_cell.angle_gamma   90.00
#
_symmetry.space_group_name_H-M   'P 1'
#
loop_
_entity.id
_entity.type
_entity.pdbx_description
1 polymer ?
#
loop_
_entity_poly.entity_id
_entity_poly.type
_entity_poly.pdbx_seq_one_letter_code
_entity_poly.pdbx_strand_id
1 'polypeptide(L)'
;MRSMKVLTALAAAVTVGATHLVHALTGTAVAAPNASGGEAVPVVAGMTTLALNPDLGMTGLVSMKVGGGKLLVHGHAISGGTVLLKGGIELKAGAKSAKLSNLAIDITTGNVQAKLNGNALALGNVDTSTLRLRKDPGAKQMYVNIGFSDENNIELTQSAATALSQALGIGLEEGDVLLTGGVAAGVDLDKQMASVLNVDLEDAIDAGIDIDVELGQDIDASTSLDLALL
;
A
#
# COMPACT_ATOMS: atom_id res chain seq x y z
N MET A 1 13.99 -5.96 -61.35
CA MET A 1 13.23 -5.25 -60.29
C MET A 1 13.79 -5.67 -58.94
N ARG A 2 13.98 -4.68 -58.05
CA ARG A 2 14.33 -4.74 -56.63
C ARG A 2 15.78 -5.13 -56.25
N SER A 3 16.59 -4.08 -56.28
CA SER A 3 17.69 -3.79 -55.35
C SER A 3 17.29 -4.06 -53.89
N MET A 4 18.15 -4.74 -53.14
CA MET A 4 18.19 -4.64 -51.68
C MET A 4 19.63 -4.38 -51.26
N LYS A 5 19.84 -3.17 -50.76
CA LYS A 5 21.09 -2.68 -50.22
C LYS A 5 21.42 -3.39 -48.90
N VAL A 6 22.67 -3.80 -48.85
CA VAL A 6 23.55 -4.03 -47.70
C VAL A 6 23.22 -3.12 -46.50
N LEU A 7 23.14 -3.71 -45.31
CA LEU A 7 23.73 -3.10 -44.11
C LEU A 7 24.42 -4.19 -43.29
N THR A 8 25.75 -4.08 -43.25
CA THR A 8 26.68 -4.85 -42.42
C THR A 8 27.09 -3.96 -41.26
N ALA A 9 27.12 -4.51 -40.04
CA ALA A 9 27.99 -4.16 -38.90
C ALA A 9 27.30 -4.60 -37.59
N LEU A 10 27.96 -5.09 -36.55
CA LEU A 10 29.28 -5.68 -36.33
C LEU A 10 29.19 -6.28 -34.91
N ALA A 11 29.85 -7.41 -34.69
CA ALA A 11 29.91 -8.11 -33.41
C ALA A 11 30.68 -7.34 -32.32
N ALA A 12 30.33 -7.57 -31.06
CA ALA A 12 31.29 -7.79 -29.97
C ALA A 12 30.61 -8.39 -28.74
N ALA A 13 30.90 -9.66 -28.46
CA ALA A 13 30.80 -10.23 -27.13
C ALA A 13 32.15 -10.05 -26.43
N VAL A 14 32.16 -9.55 -25.19
CA VAL A 14 33.29 -9.73 -24.26
C VAL A 14 32.73 -10.02 -22.87
N THR A 15 33.09 -11.20 -22.39
CA THR A 15 32.88 -11.70 -21.04
C THR A 15 34.15 -11.49 -20.21
N VAL A 16 33.98 -11.48 -18.87
CA VAL A 16 34.94 -11.78 -17.78
C VAL A 16 35.47 -10.59 -16.98
N GLY A 17 35.26 -10.66 -15.66
CA GLY A 17 36.10 -9.97 -14.66
C GLY A 17 35.44 -9.78 -13.29
N ALA A 18 35.30 -10.84 -12.49
CA ALA A 18 34.99 -10.72 -11.07
C ALA A 18 36.27 -10.39 -10.27
N THR A 19 36.23 -9.38 -9.38
CA THR A 19 36.80 -9.44 -8.00
C THR A 19 36.68 -8.11 -7.23
N HIS A 20 36.09 -8.21 -6.03
CA HIS A 20 36.32 -7.48 -4.77
C HIS A 20 35.97 -5.99 -4.55
N LEU A 21 35.04 -5.79 -3.58
CA LEU A 21 34.99 -4.82 -2.45
C LEU A 21 35.19 -3.32 -2.80
N VAL A 22 34.27 -2.41 -2.48
CA VAL A 22 34.00 -1.88 -1.12
C VAL A 22 32.69 -1.07 -1.16
N HIS A 23 31.89 -1.21 -0.10
CA HIS A 23 30.83 -0.32 0.40
C HIS A 23 30.58 1.01 -0.33
N ALA A 24 29.35 1.18 -0.83
CA ALA A 24 28.61 2.42 -0.67
C ALA A 24 27.13 2.09 -0.45
N LEU A 25 26.71 2.27 0.80
CA LEU A 25 25.31 2.42 1.19
C LEU A 25 24.74 3.64 0.45
N THR A 26 23.92 3.41 -0.56
CA THR A 26 22.82 4.32 -0.92
C THR A 26 21.60 3.44 -1.17
N GLY A 27 20.99 3.01 -0.06
CA GLY A 27 19.73 2.30 -0.06
C GLY A 27 18.75 3.02 -0.98
N THR A 28 18.38 2.30 -2.03
CA THR A 28 17.49 2.71 -3.10
C THR A 28 16.26 3.39 -2.52
N ALA A 29 16.05 4.65 -2.92
CA ALA A 29 14.72 5.21 -2.87
C ALA A 29 13.82 4.25 -3.64
N VAL A 30 12.85 3.66 -2.95
CA VAL A 30 11.82 2.83 -3.57
C VAL A 30 11.17 3.72 -4.62
N ALA A 31 11.42 3.39 -5.89
CA ALA A 31 10.75 4.06 -6.99
C ALA A 31 9.25 3.83 -6.79
N ALA A 32 8.51 4.91 -6.61
CA ALA A 32 7.06 4.84 -6.69
C ALA A 32 6.70 4.22 -8.06
N PRO A 33 5.81 3.23 -8.14
CA PRO A 33 5.38 2.72 -9.43
C PRO A 33 4.78 3.87 -10.23
N ASN A 34 5.34 4.14 -11.41
CA ASN A 34 4.73 4.99 -12.40
C ASN A 34 3.58 4.19 -13.03
N ALA A 35 2.37 4.31 -12.50
CA ALA A 35 1.19 4.06 -13.31
C ALA A 35 1.15 5.17 -14.37
N SER A 36 1.48 4.80 -15.61
CA SER A 36 1.44 5.71 -16.75
C SER A 36 0.00 6.21 -16.95
N GLY A 37 -0.28 7.45 -16.57
CA GLY A 37 -1.48 8.18 -16.99
C GLY A 37 -2.49 8.57 -15.90
N GLY A 38 -2.27 8.26 -14.63
CA GLY A 38 -3.16 8.67 -13.53
C GLY A 38 -2.77 10.00 -12.88
N GLU A 39 -3.75 10.75 -12.39
CA GLU A 39 -3.53 11.91 -11.52
C GLU A 39 -3.24 11.44 -10.08
N ALA A 40 -2.30 12.10 -9.41
CA ALA A 40 -1.88 11.73 -8.06
C ALA A 40 -2.57 12.61 -7.01
N VAL A 41 -3.47 12.01 -6.22
CA VAL A 41 -4.15 12.68 -5.10
C VAL A 41 -3.36 12.42 -3.81
N PRO A 42 -2.95 13.46 -3.06
CA PRO A 42 -2.19 13.26 -1.83
C PRO A 42 -3.06 12.65 -0.72
N VAL A 43 -2.47 11.70 0.03
CA VAL A 43 -3.07 11.23 1.28
C VAL A 43 -2.68 12.22 2.39
N VAL A 44 -3.68 12.89 2.94
CA VAL A 44 -3.51 14.03 3.89
C VAL A 44 -3.89 13.67 5.32
N ALA A 45 -4.66 12.61 5.52
CA ALA A 45 -5.08 12.13 6.82
C ALA A 45 -5.13 10.60 6.84
N GLY A 46 -5.38 10.01 8.01
CA GLY A 46 -5.72 8.60 8.06
C GLY A 46 -5.65 7.97 9.45
N MET A 47 -6.17 6.75 9.52
CA MET A 47 -6.30 5.95 10.73
C MET A 47 -5.81 4.53 10.47
N THR A 48 -5.39 3.84 11.52
CA THR A 48 -5.01 2.43 11.43
C THR A 48 -5.63 1.66 12.59
N THR A 49 -6.20 0.50 12.32
CA THR A 49 -6.67 -0.46 13.34
C THR A 49 -5.76 -1.68 13.42
N LEU A 50 -4.55 -1.57 12.85
CA LEU A 50 -3.59 -2.65 12.79
C LEU A 50 -3.27 -3.20 14.19
N ALA A 51 -3.39 -4.50 14.34
CA ALA A 51 -3.09 -5.24 15.56
C ALA A 51 -2.19 -6.44 15.22
N LEU A 52 -1.37 -6.86 16.18
CA LEU A 52 -0.61 -8.09 16.04
C LEU A 52 -1.53 -9.30 16.16
N ASN A 53 -1.30 -10.31 15.34
CA ASN A 53 -1.98 -11.58 15.51
C ASN A 53 -1.52 -12.25 16.82
N PRO A 54 -2.42 -12.48 17.80
CA PRO A 54 -2.05 -13.12 19.06
C PRO A 54 -1.61 -14.58 18.89
N ASP A 55 -2.00 -15.25 17.81
CA ASP A 55 -1.76 -16.68 17.61
C ASP A 55 -0.30 -17.02 17.32
N LEU A 56 0.50 -16.03 16.90
CA LEU A 56 1.93 -16.22 16.62
C LEU A 56 2.81 -16.30 17.88
N GLY A 57 2.21 -16.26 19.09
CA GLY A 57 2.95 -16.31 20.36
C GLY A 57 3.87 -15.10 20.58
N MET A 58 3.66 -14.02 19.83
CA MET A 58 4.37 -12.76 19.95
C MET A 58 3.54 -11.76 20.74
N THR A 59 4.23 -10.83 21.40
CA THR A 59 3.59 -9.65 22.01
C THR A 59 4.21 -8.40 21.42
N GLY A 60 3.52 -7.28 21.54
CA GLY A 60 4.08 -6.04 21.03
C GLY A 60 3.14 -4.86 21.14
N LEU A 61 3.70 -3.70 20.81
CA LEU A 61 2.96 -2.46 20.70
C LEU A 61 2.95 -2.02 19.24
N VAL A 62 1.77 -1.93 18.65
CA VAL A 62 1.57 -1.30 17.34
C VAL A 62 1.35 0.19 17.58
N SER A 63 2.27 1.01 17.11
CA SER A 63 2.20 2.47 17.18
C SER A 63 2.35 3.04 15.79
N MET A 64 1.32 2.87 14.97
CA MET A 64 1.32 3.31 13.58
C MET A 64 0.24 4.36 13.35
N LYS A 65 0.53 5.26 12.41
CA LYS A 65 -0.44 6.20 11.86
C LYS A 65 -0.17 6.41 10.39
N VAL A 66 -1.20 6.76 9.63
CA VAL A 66 -1.01 7.19 8.25
C VAL A 66 -0.17 8.46 8.24
N GLY A 67 0.98 8.37 7.59
CA GLY A 67 2.01 9.41 7.57
C GLY A 67 2.08 10.20 6.26
N GLY A 68 1.30 9.80 5.27
CA GLY A 68 1.21 10.37 3.93
C GLY A 68 1.04 9.29 2.88
N GLY A 69 1.29 9.65 1.63
CA GLY A 69 1.12 8.76 0.49
C GLY A 69 0.50 9.48 -0.69
N LYS A 70 0.10 8.71 -1.69
CA LYS A 70 -0.65 9.21 -2.85
C LYS A 70 -1.59 8.11 -3.34
N LEU A 71 -2.79 8.49 -3.72
CA LEU A 71 -3.67 7.65 -4.53
C LEU A 71 -3.47 8.02 -5.99
N LEU A 72 -3.52 7.02 -6.86
CA LEU A 72 -3.50 7.21 -8.30
C LEU A 72 -4.91 7.00 -8.82
N VAL A 73 -5.41 8.00 -9.53
CA VAL A 73 -6.75 8.01 -10.07
C VAL A 73 -6.68 8.20 -11.57
N HIS A 74 -7.41 7.39 -12.33
CA HIS A 74 -7.48 7.48 -13.77
C HIS A 74 -8.95 7.49 -14.19
N GLY A 75 -9.40 8.62 -14.73
CA GLY A 75 -10.83 8.83 -14.98
C GLY A 75 -11.62 8.79 -13.67
N HIS A 76 -12.64 7.93 -13.60
CA HIS A 76 -13.49 7.74 -12.43
C HIS A 76 -13.05 6.56 -11.56
N ALA A 77 -11.83 6.02 -11.76
CA ALA A 77 -11.37 4.81 -11.09
C ALA A 77 -10.12 5.05 -10.24
N ILE A 78 -10.06 4.44 -9.05
CA ILE A 78 -8.80 4.32 -8.30
C ILE A 78 -7.97 3.24 -8.98
N SER A 79 -6.83 3.62 -9.54
CA SER A 79 -5.94 2.71 -10.27
C SER A 79 -4.75 2.23 -9.44
N GLY A 80 -4.58 2.76 -8.23
CA GLY A 80 -3.52 2.35 -7.32
C GLY A 80 -3.04 3.44 -6.39
N GLY A 81 -1.76 3.37 -6.03
CA GLY A 81 -1.11 4.34 -5.15
C GLY A 81 -0.22 3.72 -4.10
N THR A 82 0.18 4.55 -3.14
CA THR A 82 1.02 4.16 -2.02
C THR A 82 0.51 4.82 -0.76
N VAL A 83 0.34 4.06 0.32
CA VAL A 83 0.08 4.58 1.66
C VAL A 83 1.30 4.36 2.53
N LEU A 84 1.79 5.43 3.16
CA LEU A 84 2.95 5.38 4.04
C LEU A 84 2.49 5.45 5.48
N LEU A 85 2.90 4.49 6.29
CA LEU A 85 2.65 4.46 7.72
C LEU A 85 3.90 4.93 8.48
N LYS A 86 3.72 5.92 9.34
CA LYS A 86 4.75 6.41 10.27
C LYS A 86 4.63 5.70 11.60
N GLY A 87 5.75 5.64 12.31
CA GLY A 87 5.85 4.96 13.60
C GLY A 87 6.47 3.57 13.44
N GLY A 88 6.01 2.61 14.24
CA GLY A 88 6.53 1.26 14.18
C GLY A 88 5.84 0.30 15.12
N ILE A 89 6.30 -0.95 15.04
CA ILE A 89 5.81 -2.08 15.79
C ILE A 89 7.01 -2.69 16.51
N GLU A 90 6.93 -2.75 17.84
CA GLU A 90 7.91 -3.47 18.65
C GLU A 90 7.37 -4.88 18.88
N LEU A 91 8.05 -5.87 18.31
CA LEU A 91 7.74 -7.30 18.43
C LEU A 91 8.60 -7.91 19.53
N LYS A 92 8.01 -8.78 20.36
CA LYS A 92 8.69 -9.51 21.42
C LYS A 92 8.30 -10.98 21.43
N ALA A 93 9.31 -11.83 21.56
CA ALA A 93 9.17 -13.26 21.80
C ALA A 93 10.19 -13.67 22.87
N GLY A 94 9.70 -13.97 24.08
CA GLY A 94 10.56 -14.20 25.24
C GLY A 94 11.49 -13.01 25.52
N ALA A 95 12.81 -13.26 25.52
CA ALA A 95 13.84 -12.24 25.75
C ALA A 95 14.28 -11.50 24.48
N LYS A 96 13.80 -11.89 23.30
CA LYS A 96 14.18 -11.29 22.02
C LYS A 96 13.16 -10.24 21.60
N SER A 97 13.65 -9.20 20.94
CA SER A 97 12.83 -8.11 20.42
C SER A 97 13.27 -7.71 19.01
N ALA A 98 12.31 -7.31 18.19
CA ALA A 98 12.55 -6.76 16.88
C ALA A 98 11.66 -5.54 16.63
N LYS A 99 12.11 -4.62 15.78
CA LYS A 99 11.35 -3.43 15.42
C LYS A 99 11.02 -3.44 13.94
N LEU A 100 9.73 -3.39 13.63
CA LEU A 100 9.25 -3.05 12.29
C LEU A 100 8.96 -1.55 12.22
N SER A 101 9.38 -0.89 11.14
CA SER A 101 9.10 0.53 10.91
C SER A 101 8.92 0.81 9.43
N ASN A 102 8.47 2.04 9.11
CA ASN A 102 8.31 2.52 7.73
C ASN A 102 7.47 1.57 6.87
N LEU A 103 6.30 1.15 7.38
CA LEU A 103 5.41 0.33 6.57
C LEU A 103 4.90 1.16 5.39
N ALA A 104 4.95 0.58 4.20
CA ALA A 104 4.45 1.17 2.97
C ALA A 104 3.59 0.13 2.26
N ILE A 105 2.34 0.50 1.96
CA ILE A 105 1.39 -0.35 1.24
C ILE A 105 1.33 0.16 -0.19
N ASP A 106 1.61 -0.70 -1.15
CA ASP A 106 1.37 -0.47 -2.57
C ASP A 106 -0.05 -0.92 -2.89
N ILE A 107 -0.94 0.03 -3.22
CA ILE A 107 -2.36 -0.27 -3.44
C ILE A 107 -2.56 -1.06 -4.74
N THR A 108 -1.69 -0.86 -5.74
CA THR A 108 -1.81 -1.55 -7.02
C THR A 108 -1.57 -3.04 -6.88
N THR A 109 -0.63 -3.42 -6.02
CA THR A 109 -0.14 -4.79 -5.94
C THR A 109 -0.48 -5.48 -4.62
N GLY A 110 -0.95 -4.75 -3.61
CA GLY A 110 -1.13 -5.25 -2.25
C GLY A 110 0.18 -5.43 -1.48
N ASN A 111 1.34 -5.21 -2.11
CA ASN A 111 2.63 -5.43 -1.47
C ASN A 111 2.84 -4.49 -0.28
N VAL A 112 3.22 -5.06 0.86
CA VAL A 112 3.58 -4.34 2.07
C VAL A 112 5.08 -4.43 2.27
N GLN A 113 5.74 -3.27 2.22
CA GLN A 113 7.16 -3.13 2.55
C GLN A 113 7.32 -2.58 3.95
N ALA A 114 8.39 -2.95 4.65
CA ALA A 114 8.74 -2.44 5.95
C ALA A 114 10.27 -2.37 6.13
N LYS A 115 10.71 -1.95 7.30
CA LYS A 115 12.08 -2.10 7.77
C LYS A 115 12.11 -2.93 9.04
N LEU A 116 12.87 -4.03 9.03
CA LEU A 116 13.17 -4.84 10.21
C LEU A 116 14.52 -4.41 10.79
N ASN A 117 14.51 -3.83 11.98
CA ASN A 117 15.71 -3.28 12.64
C ASN A 117 16.51 -2.32 11.74
N GLY A 118 15.80 -1.57 10.89
CA GLY A 118 16.40 -0.60 9.95
C GLY A 118 16.69 -1.15 8.54
N ASN A 119 16.68 -2.48 8.35
CA ASN A 119 16.92 -3.12 7.06
C ASN A 119 15.61 -3.30 6.28
N ALA A 120 15.61 -3.03 4.98
CA ALA A 120 14.43 -3.20 4.15
C ALA A 120 13.93 -4.65 4.16
N LEU A 121 12.61 -4.81 4.20
CA LEU A 121 11.95 -6.10 4.23
C LEU A 121 10.65 -6.05 3.40
N ALA A 122 10.47 -7.01 2.50
CA ALA A 122 9.19 -7.27 1.86
C ALA A 122 8.32 -8.02 2.87
N LEU A 123 7.54 -7.28 3.66
CA LEU A 123 6.86 -7.81 4.84
C LEU A 123 5.81 -8.85 4.45
N GLY A 124 4.98 -8.51 3.48
CA GLY A 124 3.81 -9.32 3.18
C GLY A 124 2.94 -8.71 2.10
N ASN A 125 1.72 -9.21 2.01
CA ASN A 125 0.67 -8.67 1.16
C ASN A 125 -0.56 -8.35 1.98
N VAL A 126 -1.32 -7.36 1.54
CA VAL A 126 -2.68 -7.06 2.02
C VAL A 126 -3.60 -7.08 0.81
N ASP A 127 -4.85 -7.54 1.00
CA ASP A 127 -5.83 -7.48 -0.07
C ASP A 127 -6.18 -6.02 -0.40
N THR A 128 -5.97 -5.67 -1.66
CA THR A 128 -6.31 -4.36 -2.24
C THR A 128 -7.22 -4.51 -3.47
N SER A 129 -7.73 -5.72 -3.73
CA SER A 129 -8.63 -6.00 -4.85
C SER A 129 -9.93 -5.22 -4.71
N THR A 130 -10.43 -5.15 -3.49
CA THR A 130 -11.58 -4.33 -3.09
C THR A 130 -11.10 -3.27 -2.11
N LEU A 131 -11.48 -2.03 -2.36
CA LEU A 131 -11.28 -0.87 -1.48
C LEU A 131 -12.65 -0.37 -1.01
N ARG A 132 -12.74 0.27 0.15
CA ARG A 132 -13.99 0.88 0.61
C ARG A 132 -13.83 2.37 0.76
N LEU A 133 -14.62 3.11 0.00
CA LEU A 133 -14.70 4.56 0.09
C LEU A 133 -15.73 4.92 1.12
N ARG A 134 -15.29 5.61 2.18
CA ARG A 134 -16.17 6.04 3.26
C ARG A 134 -16.02 7.51 3.56
N LYS A 135 -17.14 8.18 3.77
CA LYS A 135 -17.22 9.57 4.20
C LYS A 135 -18.51 9.78 4.98
N ASP A 136 -18.41 10.43 6.12
CA ASP A 136 -19.60 10.85 6.85
C ASP A 136 -20.25 12.10 6.21
N PRO A 137 -21.58 12.29 6.34
CA PRO A 137 -22.26 13.51 5.89
C PRO A 137 -21.62 14.80 6.44
N GLY A 138 -21.48 15.82 5.60
CA GLY A 138 -20.84 17.10 5.92
C GLY A 138 -19.31 17.07 6.04
N ALA A 139 -18.68 15.89 6.02
CA ALA A 139 -17.22 15.78 6.06
C ALA A 139 -16.60 16.19 4.71
N LYS A 140 -15.44 16.86 4.79
CA LYS A 140 -14.64 17.26 3.62
C LYS A 140 -13.47 16.31 3.34
N GLN A 141 -13.46 15.16 4.01
CA GLN A 141 -12.42 14.15 3.85
C GLN A 141 -13.07 12.81 3.60
N MET A 142 -12.69 12.18 2.50
CA MET A 142 -13.06 10.81 2.19
C MET A 142 -11.92 9.87 2.59
N TYR A 143 -12.26 8.71 3.12
CA TYR A 143 -11.32 7.68 3.49
C TYR A 143 -11.40 6.52 2.52
N VAL A 144 -10.25 6.12 1.99
CA VAL A 144 -10.07 4.87 1.27
C VAL A 144 -9.57 3.83 2.26
N ASN A 145 -10.47 2.94 2.65
CA ASN A 145 -10.15 1.84 3.54
C ASN A 145 -9.50 0.71 2.72
N ILE A 146 -8.29 0.35 3.12
CA ILE A 146 -7.45 -0.68 2.54
C ILE A 146 -7.37 -1.82 3.53
N GLY A 147 -7.65 -3.03 3.05
CA GLY A 147 -7.89 -4.17 3.91
C GLY A 147 -8.99 -3.80 4.91
N PHE A 148 -10.26 -3.89 4.50
CA PHE A 148 -11.42 -3.69 5.40
C PHE A 148 -12.38 -4.90 5.50
N SER A 149 -12.12 -6.04 4.85
CA SER A 149 -12.90 -7.29 5.00
C SER A 149 -12.54 -8.04 6.30
N ASP A 150 -13.31 -9.05 6.73
CA ASP A 150 -12.94 -9.80 7.95
C ASP A 150 -11.63 -10.62 7.80
N GLU A 151 -11.05 -10.64 6.60
CA GLU A 151 -9.85 -11.39 6.22
C GLU A 151 -8.60 -10.51 6.05
N ASN A 152 -8.62 -9.24 6.49
CA ASN A 152 -7.47 -8.35 6.26
C ASN A 152 -6.29 -8.73 7.13
N ASN A 153 -5.40 -9.45 6.48
CA ASN A 153 -4.24 -10.01 7.06
C ASN A 153 -3.04 -9.52 6.27
N ILE A 154 -2.02 -9.06 6.98
CA ILE A 154 -0.69 -8.94 6.38
C ILE A 154 -0.04 -10.30 6.55
N GLU A 155 -0.19 -11.13 5.52
CA GLU A 155 0.44 -12.44 5.41
C GLU A 155 1.91 -12.29 5.11
N LEU A 156 2.76 -12.99 5.86
CA LEU A 156 4.19 -12.90 5.72
C LEU A 156 4.65 -13.52 4.40
N THR A 157 5.54 -12.82 3.69
CA THR A 157 6.34 -13.48 2.64
C THR A 157 7.31 -14.47 3.29
N GLN A 158 7.76 -15.49 2.54
CA GLN A 158 8.82 -16.39 3.01
C GLN A 158 10.06 -15.63 3.53
N SER A 159 10.43 -14.53 2.87
CA SER A 159 11.59 -13.72 3.27
C SER A 159 11.37 -13.02 4.61
N ALA A 160 10.15 -12.53 4.87
CA ALA A 160 9.78 -11.90 6.13
C ALA A 160 9.64 -12.90 7.26
N ALA A 161 8.99 -14.04 7.03
CA ALA A 161 8.89 -15.13 7.99
C ALA A 161 10.29 -15.57 8.45
N THR A 162 11.21 -15.77 7.51
CA THR A 162 12.61 -16.15 7.81
C THR A 162 13.32 -15.06 8.61
N ALA A 163 13.24 -13.80 8.19
CA ALA A 163 13.95 -12.70 8.84
C ALA A 163 13.43 -12.42 10.26
N LEU A 164 12.10 -12.48 10.46
CA LEU A 164 11.46 -12.33 11.76
C LEU A 164 11.77 -13.52 12.68
N SER A 165 11.68 -14.75 12.16
CA SER A 165 12.07 -15.98 12.87
C SER A 165 13.49 -15.90 13.39
N GLN A 166 14.43 -15.42 12.56
CA GLN A 166 15.81 -15.23 12.97
C GLN A 166 15.95 -14.15 14.06
N ALA A 167 15.29 -13.00 13.89
CA ALA A 167 15.36 -11.89 14.83
C ALA A 167 14.75 -12.24 16.19
N LEU A 168 13.65 -13.00 16.20
CA LEU A 168 12.83 -13.29 17.37
C LEU A 168 13.09 -14.68 17.96
N GLY A 169 13.79 -15.57 17.25
CA GLY A 169 14.06 -16.94 17.70
C GLY A 169 12.81 -17.82 17.77
N ILE A 170 11.87 -17.63 16.84
CA ILE A 170 10.62 -18.39 16.71
C ILE A 170 10.56 -19.04 15.33
N GLY A 171 9.59 -19.92 15.08
CA GLY A 171 9.35 -20.54 13.78
C GLY A 171 8.10 -19.97 13.13
N LEU A 172 8.26 -18.92 12.32
CA LEU A 172 7.22 -18.39 11.44
C LEU A 172 7.36 -18.99 10.05
N GLU A 173 6.24 -19.13 9.35
CA GLU A 173 6.15 -19.66 7.99
C GLU A 173 5.58 -18.62 7.01
N GLU A 174 5.77 -18.85 5.72
CA GLU A 174 5.10 -18.06 4.69
C GLU A 174 3.58 -18.22 4.80
N GLY A 175 2.84 -17.12 4.65
CA GLY A 175 1.39 -17.09 4.83
C GLY A 175 0.93 -16.86 6.27
N ASP A 176 1.83 -16.92 7.26
CA ASP A 176 1.48 -16.54 8.64
C ASP A 176 0.97 -15.10 8.68
N VAL A 177 -0.18 -14.90 9.31
CA VAL A 177 -0.79 -13.58 9.48
C VAL A 177 -0.06 -12.83 10.58
N LEU A 178 0.75 -11.83 10.23
CA LEU A 178 1.46 -11.01 11.21
C LEU A 178 0.56 -9.93 11.83
N LEU A 179 -0.14 -9.20 10.96
CA LEU A 179 -1.00 -8.08 11.35
C LEU A 179 -2.42 -8.32 10.86
N THR A 180 -3.38 -7.97 11.70
CA THR A 180 -4.81 -7.96 11.41
C THR A 180 -5.33 -6.53 11.43
N GLY A 181 -6.48 -6.29 10.80
CA GLY A 181 -7.13 -4.97 10.78
C GLY A 181 -6.82 -4.18 9.51
N GLY A 182 -7.11 -2.88 9.53
CA GLY A 182 -7.15 -2.08 8.30
C GLY A 182 -6.45 -0.73 8.39
N VAL A 183 -6.34 -0.11 7.23
CA VAL A 183 -5.79 1.24 7.07
C VAL A 183 -6.80 2.11 6.35
N ALA A 184 -7.19 3.23 6.96
CA ALA A 184 -8.05 4.22 6.35
C ALA A 184 -7.19 5.41 5.87
N ALA A 185 -6.98 5.55 4.56
CA ALA A 185 -6.21 6.64 3.96
C ALA A 185 -7.14 7.80 3.57
N GLY A 186 -7.00 8.93 4.27
CA GLY A 186 -7.83 10.12 4.06
C GLY A 186 -7.31 11.01 2.93
N VAL A 187 -8.19 11.37 2.02
CA VAL A 187 -8.00 12.34 0.94
C VAL A 187 -9.02 13.47 1.08
N ASP A 188 -8.64 14.67 0.65
CA ASP A 188 -9.58 15.79 0.64
C ASP A 188 -10.65 15.58 -0.43
N LEU A 189 -11.89 15.87 -0.07
CA LEU A 189 -13.01 15.95 -1.02
C LEU A 189 -13.00 17.36 -1.61
N ASP A 190 -12.34 17.49 -2.75
CA ASP A 190 -12.28 18.71 -3.55
C ASP A 190 -12.94 18.50 -4.93
N LYS A 191 -12.83 19.50 -5.80
CA LYS A 191 -13.41 19.41 -7.16
C LYS A 191 -12.84 18.24 -7.97
N GLN A 192 -11.58 17.89 -7.74
CA GLN A 192 -10.94 16.79 -8.43
C GLN A 192 -11.56 15.48 -7.95
N MET A 193 -11.62 15.25 -6.63
CA MET A 193 -12.22 14.04 -6.08
C MET A 193 -13.72 13.93 -6.37
N ALA A 194 -14.48 15.03 -6.33
CA ALA A 194 -15.89 15.02 -6.74
C ALA A 194 -16.06 14.63 -8.22
N SER A 195 -15.17 15.11 -9.10
CA SER A 195 -15.15 14.68 -10.49
C SER A 195 -14.84 13.19 -10.63
N VAL A 196 -13.93 12.64 -9.82
CA VAL A 196 -13.60 11.20 -9.81
C VAL A 196 -14.83 10.38 -9.47
N LEU A 197 -15.57 10.79 -8.45
CA LEU A 197 -16.79 10.14 -8.00
C LEU A 197 -18.00 10.37 -8.91
N ASN A 198 -17.84 11.22 -9.95
CA ASN A 198 -18.87 11.64 -10.89
C ASN A 198 -20.09 12.31 -10.21
N VAL A 199 -19.83 13.23 -9.28
CA VAL A 199 -20.85 13.91 -8.46
C VAL A 199 -20.56 15.39 -8.32
N ASP A 200 -21.59 16.19 -7.97
CA ASP A 200 -21.38 17.58 -7.59
C ASP A 200 -20.64 17.65 -6.24
N LEU A 201 -19.73 18.63 -6.09
CA LEU A 201 -18.93 18.76 -4.87
C LEU A 201 -19.77 19.14 -3.66
N GLU A 202 -20.75 20.04 -3.80
CA GLU A 202 -21.59 20.48 -2.69
C GLU A 202 -22.46 19.31 -2.22
N ASP A 203 -23.11 18.60 -3.16
CA ASP A 203 -23.90 17.41 -2.87
C ASP A 203 -23.04 16.30 -2.24
N ALA A 204 -21.83 16.08 -2.76
CA ALA A 204 -20.90 15.10 -2.21
C ALA A 204 -20.46 15.45 -0.79
N ILE A 205 -20.22 16.73 -0.48
CA ILE A 205 -19.85 17.16 0.88
C ILE A 205 -21.02 16.88 1.83
N ASP A 206 -22.24 17.25 1.45
CA ASP A 206 -23.41 17.16 2.32
C ASP A 206 -23.83 15.71 2.59
N ALA A 207 -23.81 14.84 1.58
CA ALA A 207 -24.23 13.45 1.72
C ALA A 207 -23.12 12.52 2.25
N GLY A 208 -23.49 11.31 2.66
CA GLY A 208 -22.55 10.27 3.08
C GLY A 208 -22.11 9.42 1.89
N ILE A 209 -20.89 8.88 1.95
CA ILE A 209 -20.40 7.89 0.98
C ILE A 209 -20.01 6.65 1.75
N ASP A 210 -20.50 5.49 1.34
CA ASP A 210 -20.07 4.21 1.88
C ASP A 210 -20.23 3.13 0.80
N ILE A 211 -19.18 2.95 -0.01
CA ILE A 211 -19.20 2.05 -1.18
C ILE A 211 -17.94 1.20 -1.25
N ASP A 212 -18.12 -0.03 -1.70
CA ASP A 212 -17.01 -0.92 -2.05
C ASP A 212 -16.69 -0.73 -3.54
N VAL A 213 -15.41 -0.60 -3.85
CA VAL A 213 -14.91 -0.34 -5.20
C VAL A 213 -13.78 -1.32 -5.51
N GLU A 214 -13.89 -2.00 -6.64
CA GLU A 214 -12.79 -2.81 -7.16
C GLU A 214 -11.72 -1.92 -7.77
N LEU A 215 -10.45 -2.30 -7.60
CA LEU A 215 -9.35 -1.53 -8.16
C LEU A 215 -9.43 -1.45 -9.68
N GLY A 216 -9.39 -0.22 -10.22
CA GLY A 216 -9.46 0.05 -11.66
C GLY A 216 -10.86 0.02 -12.26
N GLN A 217 -11.90 -0.24 -11.48
CA GLN A 217 -13.30 -0.07 -11.91
C GLN A 217 -13.76 1.38 -11.69
N ASP A 218 -14.69 1.82 -12.55
CA ASP A 218 -15.30 3.14 -12.42
C ASP A 218 -16.10 3.24 -11.11
N ILE A 219 -15.94 4.37 -10.44
CA ILE A 219 -16.62 4.70 -9.19
C ILE A 219 -17.86 5.51 -9.52
N ASP A 220 -19.04 4.95 -9.23
CA ASP A 220 -20.30 5.66 -9.30
C ASP A 220 -20.90 5.78 -7.89
N ALA A 221 -20.68 6.95 -7.27
CA ALA A 221 -21.19 7.23 -5.93
C ALA A 221 -22.62 7.80 -5.93
N SER A 222 -23.22 8.09 -7.10
CA SER A 222 -24.50 8.81 -7.20
C SER A 222 -25.63 8.09 -6.46
N THR A 223 -25.73 6.77 -6.61
CA THR A 223 -26.74 5.93 -5.96
C THR A 223 -26.60 5.86 -4.44
N SER A 224 -25.39 6.07 -3.92
CA SER A 224 -25.12 6.01 -2.48
C SER A 224 -25.39 7.33 -1.77
N LEU A 225 -25.33 8.46 -2.50
CA LEU A 225 -25.69 9.78 -1.97
C LEU A 225 -27.22 9.89 -1.76
N ASP A 226 -28.03 9.28 -2.62
CA ASP A 226 -29.50 9.32 -2.54
C ASP A 226 -30.07 8.67 -1.26
N LEU A 227 -29.35 7.71 -0.68
CA LEU A 227 -29.76 7.03 0.55
C LEU A 227 -29.57 7.86 1.82
N ALA A 228 -28.85 8.98 1.76
CA ALA A 228 -28.57 9.85 2.91
C ALA A 228 -29.60 10.98 3.12
N LEU A 229 -30.61 11.10 2.25
CA LEU A 229 -31.65 12.15 2.29
C LEU A 229 -32.98 11.70 2.96
N LEU A 230 -33.00 10.54 3.62
CA LEU A 230 -34.14 10.04 4.41
C LEU A 230 -33.85 10.09 5.91
#